data_AF-F2SJ27-F1
#
_entry.id   AF-F2SJ27-F1
#
_cell.length_a   1.000
_cell.length_b   1.000
_cell.length_c   1.000
_cell.angle_alpha   90.00
_cell.angle_beta   90.00
_cell.angle_gamma   90.00
#
_symmetry.space_group_name_H-M   'P 1'
#
loop_
_entity.id
_entity.type
_entity.pdbx_description
1 polymer ?
#
loop_
_entity_poly.entity_id
_entity_poly.type
_entity_poly.pdbx_seq_one_letter_code
_entity_poly.pdbx_strand_id
1 'polypeptide(L)'
;MMFGLAKRKLESTHLWRIAKRMPKGTLLHCHLGAMVEVDWLFERILAVEGMHVCSSEALDTEAARVRAVVLFKYITPKPGSSHVSIWSSEYQPDTYVPAAEAADAFPSTGRQGFVSWLYDRSVISELMYLAHRLPGRGRTCRIQGSITVLP
;
A
#
# COMPACT_ATOMS: atom_id res chain seq x y z
N MET A 1 5.01 25.51 -1.72
CA MET A 1 5.97 24.44 -2.06
C MET A 1 5.37 23.12 -1.60
N MET A 2 5.48 22.07 -2.40
CA MET A 2 4.97 20.74 -2.04
C MET A 2 5.82 20.07 -0.97
N PHE A 3 5.20 19.40 0.02
CA PHE A 3 5.95 18.76 1.11
C PHE A 3 6.93 17.70 0.60
N GLY A 4 6.54 16.80 -0.32
CA GLY A 4 7.46 15.80 -0.89
C GLY A 4 8.73 16.43 -1.47
N LEU A 5 8.56 17.34 -2.43
CA LEU A 5 9.69 18.07 -3.05
C LEU A 5 10.52 18.89 -2.05
N ALA A 6 9.88 19.38 -0.98
CA ALA A 6 10.53 20.16 0.06
C ALA A 6 11.23 19.31 1.12
N LYS A 7 10.82 18.05 1.31
CA LYS A 7 11.27 17.17 2.40
C LYS A 7 12.78 17.05 2.43
N ARG A 8 13.40 16.76 1.28
CA ARG A 8 14.87 16.63 1.15
C ARG A 8 15.62 17.91 1.54
N LYS A 9 15.06 19.08 1.21
CA LYS A 9 15.64 20.39 1.60
C LYS A 9 15.41 20.69 3.07
N LEU A 10 14.23 20.36 3.62
CA LEU A 10 13.94 20.52 5.05
C LEU A 10 14.90 19.68 5.88
N GLU A 11 15.13 18.43 5.48
CA GLU A 11 15.95 17.46 6.20
C GLU A 11 17.43 17.87 6.32
N SER A 12 17.95 18.64 5.36
CA SER A 12 19.33 19.15 5.40
C SER A 12 19.50 20.41 6.27
N THR A 13 18.41 21.07 6.68
CA THR A 13 18.50 22.34 7.42
C THR A 13 18.93 22.16 8.87
N HIS A 14 19.65 23.14 9.40
CA HIS A 14 19.98 23.20 10.82
C HIS A 14 18.73 23.22 11.71
N LEU A 15 17.70 23.97 11.28
CA LEU A 15 16.43 24.11 11.98
C LEU A 15 15.72 22.76 12.15
N TRP A 16 15.69 21.91 11.11
CA TRP A 16 15.10 20.58 11.20
C TRP A 16 15.80 19.68 12.23
N ARG A 17 17.14 19.76 12.32
CA ARG A 17 17.90 19.02 13.33
C ARG A 17 17.56 19.46 14.75
N ILE A 18 17.39 20.76 14.98
CA ILE A 18 16.91 21.28 16.28
C ILE A 18 15.49 20.80 16.53
N ALA A 19 14.59 20.97 15.57
CA ALA A 19 13.18 20.62 15.70
C ALA A 19 12.99 19.15 16.07
N LYS A 20 13.79 18.22 15.50
CA LYS A 20 13.77 16.78 15.83
C LYS A 20 14.17 16.47 17.28
N ARG A 21 14.97 17.32 17.93
CA ARG A 21 15.46 17.10 19.31
C ARG A 21 14.55 17.73 20.38
N MET A 22 13.67 18.64 19.99
CA MET A 22 12.77 19.30 20.94
C MET A 22 11.70 18.33 21.45
N PRO A 23 11.39 18.32 22.76
CA PRO A 23 10.25 17.57 23.28
C PRO A 23 8.95 18.22 22.78
N LYS A 24 8.23 17.55 21.87
CA LYS A 24 7.01 18.08 21.25
C LYS A 24 5.77 18.02 22.14
N GLY A 25 5.86 17.39 23.32
CA GLY A 25 4.70 17.13 24.17
C GLY A 25 3.85 15.99 23.60
N THR A 26 2.56 16.25 23.40
CA THR A 26 1.55 15.23 23.04
C THR A 26 1.04 15.37 21.61
N LEU A 27 0.74 14.25 20.95
CA LEU A 27 0.11 14.20 19.63
C LEU A 27 -1.42 14.12 19.80
N LEU A 28 -2.12 15.25 19.70
CA LEU A 28 -3.57 15.36 19.99
C LEU A 28 -4.48 15.00 18.80
N HIS A 29 -3.94 14.96 17.59
CA HIS A 29 -4.69 14.59 16.40
C HIS A 29 -3.84 13.68 15.52
N CYS A 30 -4.24 12.42 15.44
CA CYS A 30 -3.63 11.43 14.57
C CYS A 30 -4.65 10.37 14.16
N HIS A 31 -4.47 9.82 12.97
CA HIS A 31 -5.20 8.65 12.51
C HIS A 31 -4.27 7.46 12.61
N LEU A 32 -4.60 6.49 13.48
CA LEU A 32 -3.72 5.37 13.80
C LEU A 32 -3.24 4.60 12.58
N GLY A 33 -4.13 4.36 11.60
CA GLY A 33 -3.79 3.67 10.35
C GLY A 33 -2.81 4.42 9.44
N ALA A 34 -2.50 5.69 9.72
CA ALA A 34 -1.57 6.51 8.94
C ALA A 34 -0.31 6.90 9.72
N MET A 35 -0.07 6.32 10.90
CA MET A 35 1.11 6.61 11.73
C MET A 35 2.28 5.64 11.51
N VAL A 36 2.05 4.54 10.79
CA VAL A 36 3.03 3.47 10.60
C VAL A 36 3.72 3.64 9.25
N GLU A 37 5.03 3.40 9.22
CA GLU A 37 5.78 3.34 7.96
C GLU A 37 5.26 2.19 7.09
N VAL A 38 4.82 2.53 5.88
CA VAL A 38 4.05 1.66 5.00
C VAL A 38 4.86 0.45 4.53
N ASP A 39 6.15 0.65 4.21
CA ASP A 39 7.05 -0.44 3.79
C ASP A 39 7.17 -1.51 4.88
N TRP A 40 7.43 -1.06 6.12
CA TRP A 40 7.51 -1.93 7.29
C TRP A 40 6.19 -2.66 7.55
N LEU A 41 5.05 -1.98 7.37
CA LEU A 41 3.73 -2.58 7.55
C LEU A 41 3.50 -3.74 6.58
N PHE A 42 3.79 -3.57 5.29
CA PHE A 42 3.58 -4.63 4.30
C PHE A 42 4.53 -5.81 4.50
N GLU A 43 5.79 -5.56 4.82
CA GLU A 43 6.73 -6.63 5.21
C GLU A 43 6.20 -7.45 6.39
N ARG A 44 5.63 -6.77 7.41
CA ARG A 44 5.07 -7.43 8.58
C ARG A 44 3.82 -8.22 8.25
N ILE A 45 2.91 -7.68 7.43
CA ILE A 45 1.69 -8.35 6.97
C ILE A 45 2.01 -9.64 6.23
N LEU A 46 3.03 -9.63 5.36
CA LEU A 46 3.47 -10.80 4.60
C LEU A 46 4.15 -11.87 5.47
N ALA A 47 4.72 -11.49 6.60
CA ALA A 47 5.33 -12.40 7.56
C ALA A 47 4.31 -13.07 8.52
N VAL A 48 3.06 -12.59 8.57
CA VAL A 48 2.02 -13.16 9.42
C VAL A 48 1.39 -14.37 8.73
N GLU A 49 1.54 -15.54 9.33
CA GLU A 49 0.84 -16.75 8.89
C GLU A 49 -0.68 -16.59 9.01
N GLY A 50 -1.43 -17.00 7.99
CA GLY A 50 -2.90 -16.84 7.95
C GLY A 50 -3.36 -15.52 7.34
N MET A 51 -2.43 -14.66 6.92
CA MET A 51 -2.77 -13.47 6.13
C MET A 51 -3.08 -13.84 4.68
N HIS A 52 -4.22 -13.37 4.19
CA HIS A 52 -4.69 -13.58 2.83
C HIS A 52 -4.94 -12.24 2.13
N VAL A 53 -4.88 -12.26 0.82
CA VAL A 53 -5.16 -11.12 -0.05
C VAL A 53 -6.22 -11.51 -1.08
N CYS A 54 -7.11 -10.58 -1.40
CA CYS A 54 -8.01 -10.70 -2.55
C CYS A 54 -8.01 -9.41 -3.36
N SER A 55 -8.50 -9.52 -4.59
CA SER A 55 -8.62 -8.41 -5.53
C SER A 55 -10.04 -8.39 -6.12
N SER A 56 -10.56 -7.20 -6.38
CA SER A 56 -11.87 -7.03 -7.05
C SER A 56 -11.91 -7.56 -8.49
N GLU A 57 -10.75 -7.90 -9.06
CA GLU A 57 -10.57 -8.44 -10.41
C GLU A 57 -9.20 -9.11 -10.58
N ALA A 58 -9.01 -9.86 -11.67
CA ALA A 58 -7.71 -10.44 -12.05
C ALA A 58 -6.66 -9.34 -12.31
N LEU A 59 -5.44 -9.53 -11.78
CA LEU A 59 -4.32 -8.58 -11.86
C LEU A 59 -3.29 -8.94 -12.94
N ASP A 60 -3.75 -9.64 -13.97
CA ASP A 60 -2.96 -10.10 -15.11
C ASP A 60 -2.40 -8.93 -15.93
N THR A 61 -3.19 -7.86 -16.09
CA THR A 61 -2.82 -6.65 -16.83
C THR A 61 -2.38 -5.49 -15.94
N GLU A 62 -1.49 -4.64 -16.45
CA GLU A 62 -1.03 -3.44 -15.73
C GLU A 62 -2.19 -2.47 -15.43
N ALA A 63 -3.13 -2.33 -16.37
CA ALA A 63 -4.32 -1.52 -16.17
C ALA A 63 -5.19 -2.03 -15.01
N ALA A 64 -5.23 -3.36 -14.79
CA ALA A 64 -5.97 -3.96 -13.67
C ALA A 64 -5.26 -3.67 -12.35
N ARG A 65 -3.94 -3.84 -12.30
CA ARG A 65 -3.10 -3.51 -11.12
C ARG A 65 -3.23 -2.07 -10.66
N VAL A 66 -3.53 -1.13 -11.57
CA VAL A 66 -3.73 0.28 -11.24
C VAL A 66 -5.12 0.57 -10.65
N ARG A 67 -6.16 -0.12 -11.12
CA ARG A 67 -7.58 0.21 -10.83
C ARG A 67 -8.20 -0.67 -9.74
N ALA A 68 -7.79 -1.94 -9.66
CA ALA A 68 -8.40 -2.93 -8.79
C ALA A 68 -8.32 -2.52 -7.32
N VAL A 69 -9.31 -2.92 -6.53
CA VAL A 69 -9.29 -2.81 -5.07
C VAL A 69 -8.64 -4.07 -4.51
N VAL A 70 -7.69 -3.89 -3.60
CA VAL A 70 -6.92 -4.98 -2.98
C VAL A 70 -7.24 -4.97 -1.50
N LEU A 71 -7.62 -6.12 -0.95
CA LEU A 71 -7.99 -6.25 0.45
C LEU A 71 -7.15 -7.34 1.10
N PHE A 72 -6.73 -7.09 2.34
CA PHE A 72 -6.07 -8.08 3.18
C PHE A 72 -7.03 -8.55 4.27
N LYS A 73 -6.96 -9.84 4.60
CA LYS A 73 -7.75 -10.43 5.68
C LYS A 73 -6.98 -11.54 6.36
N TYR A 74 -7.03 -11.55 7.69
CA TYR A 74 -6.59 -12.69 8.48
C TYR A 74 -7.66 -13.77 8.47
N ILE A 75 -7.33 -15.00 8.03
CA ILE A 75 -8.28 -16.10 7.91
C ILE A 75 -7.68 -17.35 8.58
N THR A 76 -8.37 -17.86 9.60
CA THR A 76 -8.05 -19.12 10.29
C THR A 76 -9.34 -19.92 10.56
N PRO A 77 -9.36 -21.25 10.32
CA PRO A 77 -8.31 -22.08 9.72
C PRO A 77 -8.06 -21.71 8.26
N LYS A 78 -6.91 -22.11 7.70
CA LYS A 78 -6.55 -21.80 6.30
C LYS A 78 -7.70 -22.25 5.38
N PRO A 79 -8.32 -21.35 4.59
CA PRO A 79 -9.28 -21.77 3.57
C PRO A 79 -8.57 -22.68 2.58
N GLY A 80 -9.32 -23.58 1.92
CA GLY A 80 -8.77 -24.39 0.84
C GLY A 80 -8.06 -23.48 -0.16
N SER A 81 -6.77 -23.72 -0.40
CA SER A 81 -5.97 -22.89 -1.29
C SER A 81 -6.59 -22.89 -2.67
N SER A 82 -7.08 -21.73 -3.14
CA SER A 82 -7.24 -21.54 -4.58
C SER A 82 -5.86 -21.70 -5.22
N HIS A 83 -5.70 -22.71 -6.08
CA HIS A 83 -4.45 -22.91 -6.83
C HIS A 83 -4.21 -21.80 -7.87
N VAL A 84 -5.21 -20.94 -8.10
CA VAL A 84 -5.14 -19.87 -9.08
C VAL A 84 -4.65 -18.59 -8.43
N SER A 85 -3.50 -18.10 -8.92
CA SER A 85 -2.86 -16.86 -8.48
C SER A 85 -3.67 -15.63 -8.89
N ILE A 86 -3.65 -14.57 -8.07
CA ILE A 86 -4.29 -13.26 -8.37
C ILE A 86 -3.74 -12.58 -9.63
N TRP A 87 -2.57 -13.02 -10.10
CA TRP A 87 -1.93 -12.53 -11.33
C TRP A 87 -2.36 -13.28 -12.59
N SER A 88 -3.16 -14.34 -12.46
CA SER A 88 -3.68 -15.12 -13.57
C SER A 88 -5.01 -14.53 -14.08
N SER A 89 -5.26 -14.65 -15.38
CA SER A 89 -6.56 -14.32 -15.99
C SER A 89 -7.70 -15.23 -15.50
N GLU A 90 -7.36 -16.42 -14.98
CA GLU A 90 -8.31 -17.37 -14.42
C GLU A 90 -8.74 -17.02 -12.99
N TYR A 91 -8.15 -15.98 -12.39
CA TYR A 91 -8.47 -15.57 -11.03
C TYR A 91 -9.94 -15.15 -10.91
N GLN A 92 -10.64 -15.74 -9.94
CA GLN A 92 -12.00 -15.34 -9.60
C GLN A 92 -11.96 -14.13 -8.65
N PRO A 93 -12.62 -13.01 -9.01
CA PRO A 93 -12.73 -11.83 -8.14
C PRO A 93 -13.14 -12.17 -6.72
N ASP A 94 -12.62 -11.41 -5.75
CA ASP A 94 -12.92 -11.52 -4.32
C ASP A 94 -12.58 -12.89 -3.67
N THR A 95 -11.82 -13.73 -4.39
CA THR A 95 -11.31 -15.00 -3.85
C THR A 95 -10.01 -14.76 -3.10
N TYR A 96 -9.96 -15.15 -1.83
CA TYR A 96 -8.77 -14.98 -1.00
C TYR A 96 -7.69 -16.01 -1.32
N VAL A 97 -6.46 -15.54 -1.50
CA VAL A 97 -5.25 -16.36 -1.65
C VAL A 97 -4.24 -16.02 -0.57
N PRO A 98 -3.31 -16.93 -0.20
CA PRO A 98 -2.27 -16.62 0.77
C PRO A 98 -1.44 -15.40 0.34
N ALA A 99 -1.31 -14.41 1.24
CA ALA A 99 -0.67 -13.14 0.90
C ALA A 99 0.81 -13.29 0.55
N ALA A 100 1.53 -14.18 1.26
CA ALA A 100 2.93 -14.47 0.98
C ALA A 100 3.14 -15.09 -0.41
N GLU A 101 2.30 -16.06 -0.78
CA GLU A 101 2.38 -16.73 -2.10
C GLU A 101 2.04 -15.76 -3.24
N ALA A 102 1.02 -14.92 -3.03
CA ALA A 102 0.68 -13.86 -3.97
C ALA A 102 1.83 -12.86 -4.15
N ALA A 103 2.51 -12.47 -3.06
CA ALA A 103 3.66 -11.58 -3.13
C ALA A 103 4.85 -12.21 -3.89
N ASP A 104 5.11 -13.50 -3.67
CA ASP A 104 6.22 -14.21 -4.34
C ASP A 104 5.97 -14.41 -5.83
N ALA A 105 4.71 -14.65 -6.21
CA ALA A 105 4.29 -14.80 -7.59
C ALA A 105 4.16 -13.47 -8.36
N PHE A 106 4.55 -12.34 -7.76
CA PHE A 106 4.39 -11.04 -8.40
C PHE A 106 5.18 -10.94 -9.72
N PRO A 107 4.55 -10.47 -10.80
CA PRO A 107 5.20 -10.40 -12.11
C PRO A 107 6.50 -9.61 -12.10
N SER A 108 7.55 -10.16 -12.72
CA SER A 108 8.87 -9.56 -13.02
C SER A 108 9.83 -9.29 -11.85
N THR A 109 9.34 -8.90 -10.68
CA THR A 109 10.18 -8.39 -9.57
C THR A 109 9.94 -9.12 -8.24
N GLY A 110 9.03 -10.11 -8.22
CA GLY A 110 8.73 -10.92 -7.06
C GLY A 110 8.27 -10.08 -5.85
N ARG A 111 8.56 -10.58 -4.64
CA ARG A 111 8.08 -9.99 -3.38
C ARG A 111 8.42 -8.51 -3.22
N GLN A 112 9.61 -8.08 -3.61
CA GLN A 112 10.01 -6.66 -3.53
C GLN A 112 9.17 -5.78 -4.47
N GLY A 113 8.86 -6.28 -5.67
CA GLY A 113 7.95 -5.65 -6.60
C GLY A 113 6.56 -5.46 -6.04
N PHE A 114 6.04 -6.51 -5.37
CA PHE A 114 4.74 -6.47 -4.74
C PHE A 114 4.66 -5.40 -3.64
N VAL A 115 5.67 -5.31 -2.77
CA VAL A 115 5.73 -4.30 -1.70
C VAL A 115 5.80 -2.89 -2.29
N SER A 116 6.66 -2.67 -3.29
CA SER A 116 6.75 -1.38 -4.00
C SER A 116 5.42 -0.99 -4.66
N TRP A 117 4.75 -1.94 -5.28
CA TRP A 117 3.43 -1.74 -5.88
C TRP A 117 2.36 -1.36 -4.85
N LEU A 118 2.36 -1.98 -3.67
CA LEU A 118 1.46 -1.61 -2.57
C LEU A 118 1.81 -0.24 -1.97
N TYR A 119 3.10 0.07 -1.85
CA TYR A 119 3.58 1.37 -1.36
C TYR A 119 3.08 2.52 -2.24
N ASP A 120 3.24 2.39 -3.56
CA ASP A 120 2.80 3.40 -4.54
C ASP A 120 1.29 3.65 -4.52
N ARG A 121 0.51 2.66 -4.09
CA ARG A 121 -0.95 2.77 -3.91
C ARG A 121 -1.34 3.37 -2.56
N SER A 122 -0.48 3.23 -1.55
CA SER A 122 -0.76 3.59 -0.16
C SER A 122 -0.25 4.98 0.21
N VAL A 123 0.75 5.49 -0.51
CA VAL A 123 1.41 6.78 -0.23
C VAL A 123 1.14 7.81 -1.31
N ILE A 124 0.87 9.05 -0.90
CA ILE A 124 0.78 10.17 -1.82
C ILE A 124 2.20 10.60 -2.23
N SER A 125 2.69 10.09 -3.35
CA SER A 125 4.03 10.38 -3.88
C SER A 125 4.12 11.73 -4.63
N GLU A 126 5.34 12.23 -4.83
CA GLU A 126 5.63 13.44 -5.62
C GLU A 126 5.12 13.32 -7.06
N LEU A 127 5.36 12.17 -7.69
CA LEU A 127 4.91 11.85 -9.05
C LEU A 127 3.39 11.88 -9.15
N MET A 128 2.68 11.33 -8.16
CA MET A 128 1.23 11.32 -8.14
C MET A 128 0.65 12.74 -8.10
N TYR A 129 1.29 13.66 -7.37
CA TYR A 129 0.84 15.04 -7.37
C TYR A 129 1.11 15.77 -8.69
N LEU A 130 2.27 15.55 -9.31
CA LEU A 130 2.56 16.14 -10.62
C LEU A 130 1.57 15.66 -11.68
N ALA A 131 1.18 14.38 -11.64
CA ALA A 131 0.19 13.79 -12.54
C ALA A 131 -1.23 14.37 -12.35
N HIS A 132 -1.61 14.81 -11.14
CA HIS A 132 -2.91 15.44 -10.86
C HIS A 132 -3.10 16.80 -11.57
N ARG A 133 -2.05 17.41 -12.13
CA ARG A 133 -2.21 18.63 -12.93
C ARG A 133 -2.87 18.38 -14.29
N LEU A 134 -3.04 17.12 -14.68
CA LEU A 134 -3.80 16.70 -15.86
C LEU A 134 -5.26 16.41 -15.44
N PRO A 135 -6.27 16.90 -16.20
CA PRO A 135 -7.67 16.71 -15.84
C PRO A 135 -8.04 15.22 -15.89
N GLY A 136 -8.57 14.66 -14.80
CA GLY A 136 -9.17 13.31 -14.82
C GLY A 136 -9.24 12.48 -13.53
N ARG A 137 -8.51 12.80 -12.44
CA ARG A 137 -8.59 12.00 -11.20
C ARG A 137 -8.45 12.84 -9.92
N GLY A 138 -9.48 12.81 -9.07
CA GLY A 138 -9.52 13.53 -7.80
C GLY A 138 -8.73 12.85 -6.68
N ARG A 139 -8.02 13.66 -5.87
CA ARG A 139 -7.20 13.25 -4.71
C ARG A 139 -7.94 12.40 -3.66
N THR A 140 -9.25 12.59 -3.52
CA THR A 140 -10.06 11.97 -2.45
C THR A 140 -10.31 10.48 -2.65
N CYS A 141 -10.44 10.02 -3.90
CA CYS A 141 -10.84 8.65 -4.20
C CYS A 141 -9.77 7.60 -3.83
N ARG A 142 -8.48 7.96 -3.88
CA ARG A 142 -7.38 7.04 -3.49
C ARG A 142 -7.08 7.03 -1.99
N ILE A 143 -7.30 8.14 -1.27
CA ILE A 143 -6.99 8.23 0.17
C ILE A 143 -7.93 7.34 1.00
N GLN A 144 -9.21 7.24 0.63
CA GLN A 144 -10.15 6.32 1.29
C GLN A 144 -9.82 4.84 1.00
N GLY A 145 -9.29 4.52 -0.18
CA GLY A 145 -8.91 3.15 -0.55
C GLY A 145 -7.77 2.58 0.31
N SER A 146 -6.80 3.40 0.71
CA SER A 146 -5.63 2.96 1.49
C SER A 146 -5.92 2.70 2.98
N ILE A 147 -7.00 3.27 3.52
CA ILE A 147 -7.36 3.15 4.96
C ILE A 147 -8.33 1.97 5.20
N THR A 148 -8.91 1.40 4.14
CA THR A 148 -9.86 0.30 4.26
C THR A 148 -9.14 -1.04 4.47
N VAL A 149 -8.59 -1.24 5.67
CA VAL A 149 -8.38 -2.58 6.24
C VAL A 149 -9.54 -2.78 7.20
N LEU A 150 -10.57 -3.51 6.74
CA LEU A 150 -11.81 -3.73 7.51
C LEU A 150 -11.54 -4.54 8.80
N PRO A 151 -12.39 -4.38 9.83
CA PRO A 151 -12.21 -4.95 11.17
C PRO A 151 -12.20 -6.48 11.20
#